data_AF-A0A0H0XMT2-F1
#
_entry.id   AF-A0A0H0XMT2-F1
#
_cell.length_a   1.000
_cell.length_b   1.000
_cell.length_c   1.000
_cell.angle_alpha   90.00
_cell.angle_beta   90.00
_cell.angle_gamma   90.00
#
_symmetry.space_group_name_H-M   'P 1'
#
loop_
_entity.id
_entity.type
_entity.pdbx_description
1 polymer ?
#
loop_
_entity_poly.entity_id
_entity_poly.type
_entity_poly.pdbx_seq_one_letter_code
_entity_poly.pdbx_strand_id
1 'polypeptide(L)'
;MFTALFGTALAATGACAQFTDIECYEAEHGIVLHGGEDAAELARLIDEAATSFTNHFAVPERGVAVVIGGNIDGELHGRILAAGMRGLPWYTGDTLQQQAENSVRDQVMAQMEGRPQAVIDGALEQALAAVRARRVTERSPSAMMHEIAHLFFSSLYGNTLGVRQYGSDAPDWLDEMAAVLAEDTEMGEGRRRQFGSLIGGDGLERPYALDEYLSMTHPAFAGALAAAHRTLGEVPESGSRMIVLSGEEAERLQQQTNPVRFYSQSRVFADFMIEQSGDARIFAQVAQALKSGASFEEWLASNTAGLPQQIAILEARWQSFANAYALTEHHDRRE
;
A
#
# COMPACT_ATOMS: atom_id res chain seq x y z
N MET A 1 0.67 52.25 -38.12
CA MET A 1 0.56 52.07 -36.65
C MET A 1 -0.12 50.74 -36.43
N PHE A 2 0.65 49.65 -36.34
CA PHE A 2 0.13 48.32 -36.03
C PHE A 2 0.60 47.98 -34.62
N THR A 3 -0.34 48.02 -33.66
CA THR A 3 -0.09 47.61 -32.28
C THR A 3 -0.21 46.10 -32.23
N ALA A 4 0.92 45.41 -32.10
CA ALA A 4 0.95 43.97 -31.82
C ALA A 4 0.52 43.74 -30.36
N LEU A 5 -0.59 43.04 -30.17
CA LEU A 5 -1.01 42.48 -28.90
C LEU A 5 -0.10 41.29 -28.59
N PHE A 6 0.84 41.46 -27.67
CA PHE A 6 1.53 40.35 -27.02
C PHE A 6 0.54 39.69 -26.06
N GLY A 7 -0.02 38.55 -26.45
CA GLY A 7 -0.66 37.63 -25.52
C GLY A 7 0.42 37.00 -24.65
N THR A 8 0.49 37.40 -23.39
CA THR A 8 1.26 36.68 -22.38
C THR A 8 0.62 35.32 -22.16
N ALA A 9 1.29 34.25 -22.61
CA ALA A 9 0.98 32.91 -22.14
C ALA A 9 1.14 32.90 -20.62
N LEU A 10 0.07 32.64 -19.86
CA LEU A 10 0.22 32.27 -18.46
C LEU A 10 1.03 30.98 -18.43
N ALA A 11 2.22 31.01 -17.85
CA ALA A 11 2.95 29.80 -17.53
C ALA A 11 2.07 28.96 -16.60
N ALA A 12 1.91 27.68 -16.90
CA ALA A 12 1.28 26.74 -15.98
C ALA A 12 2.04 26.80 -14.65
N THR A 13 1.37 27.24 -13.58
CA THR A 13 1.91 27.22 -12.22
C THR A 13 1.41 25.95 -11.56
N GLY A 14 2.29 24.99 -11.29
CA GLY A 14 1.91 23.72 -10.68
C GLY A 14 2.92 22.60 -10.97
N ALA A 15 2.80 21.47 -10.27
CA ALA A 15 3.71 20.34 -10.42
C ALA A 15 3.68 19.76 -11.84
N CYS A 16 2.52 19.77 -12.52
CA CYS A 16 2.39 19.29 -13.89
C CYS A 16 3.13 20.15 -14.93
N ALA A 17 3.55 21.37 -14.58
CA ALA A 17 4.37 22.19 -15.48
C ALA A 17 5.74 21.56 -15.79
N GLN A 18 6.18 20.59 -14.97
CA GLN A 18 7.41 19.81 -15.18
C GLN A 18 7.19 18.56 -16.07
N PHE A 19 5.94 18.29 -16.46
CA PHE A 19 5.50 17.09 -17.17
C PHE A 19 4.68 17.42 -18.43
N THR A 20 5.11 18.41 -19.23
CA THR A 20 4.33 18.91 -20.38
C THR A 20 4.25 17.94 -21.57
N ASP A 21 5.12 16.95 -21.62
CA ASP A 21 5.18 15.86 -22.60
C ASP A 21 4.39 14.62 -22.18
N ILE A 22 3.85 14.60 -20.95
CA ILE A 22 3.10 13.49 -20.37
C ILE A 22 1.73 14.01 -19.93
N GLU A 23 0.69 13.21 -20.13
CA GLU A 23 -0.62 13.51 -19.54
C GLU A 23 -0.48 13.57 -18.01
N CYS A 24 -0.76 14.73 -17.44
CA CYS A 24 -0.55 15.02 -16.03
C CYS A 24 -1.78 15.69 -15.42
N TYR A 25 -2.21 15.19 -14.26
CA TYR A 25 -3.32 15.71 -13.48
C TYR A 25 -2.83 16.10 -12.08
N GLU A 26 -3.23 17.28 -11.61
CA GLU A 26 -2.81 17.79 -10.30
C GLU A 26 -3.79 17.40 -9.19
N ALA A 27 -3.21 17.08 -8.04
CA ALA A 27 -3.86 16.98 -6.73
C ALA A 27 -3.18 17.98 -5.77
N GLU A 28 -3.77 18.24 -4.61
CA GLU A 28 -3.12 19.11 -3.61
C GLU A 28 -1.79 18.50 -3.10
N HIS A 29 -1.77 17.18 -2.93
CA HIS A 29 -0.63 16.44 -2.37
C HIS A 29 0.13 15.61 -3.41
N GLY A 30 -0.04 15.88 -4.70
CA GLY A 30 0.63 15.10 -5.73
C GLY A 30 0.15 15.32 -7.16
N ILE A 31 0.50 14.37 -8.02
CA ILE A 31 0.07 14.32 -9.41
C ILE A 31 -0.25 12.88 -9.84
N VAL A 32 -1.02 12.75 -10.91
CA VAL A 32 -1.24 11.50 -11.64
C VAL A 32 -0.68 11.65 -13.05
N LEU A 33 0.15 10.71 -13.47
CA LEU A 33 0.76 10.63 -14.80
C LEU A 33 0.18 9.46 -15.59
N HIS A 34 -0.08 9.68 -16.88
CA HIS A 34 -0.74 8.72 -17.78
C HIS A 34 -2.15 8.28 -17.32
N GLY A 35 -2.85 9.15 -16.60
CA GLY A 35 -4.07 8.79 -15.90
C GLY A 35 -5.31 8.56 -16.78
N GLY A 36 -5.33 9.03 -18.03
CA GLY A 36 -6.48 8.92 -18.92
C GLY A 36 -7.80 9.30 -18.24
N GLU A 37 -8.81 8.45 -18.40
CA GLU A 37 -10.15 8.67 -17.83
C GLU A 37 -10.20 8.54 -16.29
N ASP A 38 -9.28 7.79 -15.68
CA ASP A 38 -9.24 7.54 -14.23
C ASP A 38 -8.52 8.65 -13.45
N ALA A 39 -7.84 9.57 -14.15
CA ALA A 39 -6.87 10.48 -13.53
C ALA A 39 -7.46 11.36 -12.42
N ALA A 40 -8.70 11.84 -12.60
CA ALA A 40 -9.37 12.70 -11.63
C ALA A 40 -9.71 11.93 -10.33
N GLU A 41 -10.14 10.69 -10.46
CA GLU A 41 -10.44 9.83 -9.31
C GLU A 41 -9.16 9.46 -8.56
N LEU A 42 -8.09 9.13 -9.29
CA LEU A 42 -6.80 8.82 -8.69
C LEU A 42 -6.20 10.04 -7.98
N ALA A 43 -6.36 11.24 -8.54
CA ALA A 43 -5.94 12.49 -7.92
C ALA A 43 -6.69 12.75 -6.60
N ARG A 44 -8.01 12.52 -6.57
CA ARG A 44 -8.83 12.61 -5.35
C ARG A 44 -8.31 11.65 -4.26
N LEU A 45 -7.98 10.42 -4.62
CA LEU A 45 -7.48 9.43 -3.68
C LEU A 45 -6.11 9.77 -3.08
N ILE A 46 -5.26 10.52 -3.79
CA ILE A 46 -4.00 11.07 -3.23
C ILE A 46 -4.31 12.01 -2.06
N ASP A 47 -5.25 12.94 -2.26
CA ASP A 47 -5.61 13.93 -1.24
C ASP A 47 -6.36 13.30 -0.06
N GLU A 48 -7.15 12.26 -0.30
CA GLU A 48 -7.81 11.49 0.77
C GLU A 48 -6.81 10.69 1.60
N ALA A 49 -5.85 10.02 0.96
CA ALA A 49 -4.77 9.35 1.67
C ALA A 49 -3.96 10.36 2.51
N ALA A 50 -3.67 11.55 1.98
CA ALA A 50 -2.94 12.59 2.71
C ALA A 50 -3.72 13.11 3.92
N THR A 51 -5.04 13.27 3.76
CA THR A 51 -5.95 13.68 4.84
C THR A 51 -5.96 12.63 5.95
N SER A 52 -6.20 11.36 5.62
CA SER A 52 -6.21 10.27 6.59
C SER A 52 -4.87 10.10 7.29
N PHE A 53 -3.76 10.18 6.54
CA PHE A 53 -2.41 10.15 7.11
C PHE A 53 -2.17 11.28 8.12
N THR A 54 -2.56 12.51 7.77
CA THR A 54 -2.39 13.71 8.62
C THR A 54 -3.20 13.68 9.92
N ASN A 55 -4.28 12.89 9.96
CA ASN A 55 -5.07 12.70 11.17
C ASN A 55 -4.29 11.94 12.26
N HIS A 56 -3.35 11.08 11.87
CA HIS A 56 -2.63 10.18 12.78
C HIS A 56 -1.13 10.48 12.89
N PHE A 57 -0.57 11.11 11.88
CA PHE A 57 0.85 11.44 11.79
C PHE A 57 1.04 12.96 11.63
N ALA A 58 1.84 13.36 10.65
CA ALA A 58 2.14 14.75 10.31
C ALA A 58 1.74 15.03 8.85
N VAL A 59 1.70 16.31 8.48
CA VAL A 59 1.54 16.69 7.07
C VAL A 59 2.72 16.10 6.26
N PRO A 60 2.46 15.41 5.13
CA PRO A 60 3.53 14.88 4.30
C PRO A 60 4.45 16.00 3.81
N GLU A 61 5.77 15.81 3.95
CA GLU A 61 6.76 16.80 3.47
C GLU A 61 6.96 16.76 1.95
N ARG A 62 6.51 15.68 1.30
CA ARG A 62 6.66 15.43 -0.14
C ARG A 62 5.36 14.91 -0.71
N GLY A 63 5.02 15.37 -1.91
CA GLY A 63 3.91 14.83 -2.67
C GLY A 63 4.21 13.48 -3.31
N VAL A 64 3.19 12.88 -3.90
CA VAL A 64 3.29 11.60 -4.63
C VAL A 64 2.96 11.79 -6.11
N ALA A 65 3.70 11.11 -6.97
CA ALA A 65 3.37 10.98 -8.39
C ALA A 65 2.90 9.55 -8.67
N VAL A 66 1.59 9.38 -8.86
CA VAL A 66 1.02 8.09 -9.28
C VAL A 66 1.22 7.93 -10.78
N VAL A 67 1.86 6.85 -11.20
CA VAL A 67 2.20 6.60 -12.62
C VAL A 67 1.46 5.36 -13.10
N ILE A 68 0.50 5.57 -13.99
CA ILE A 68 -0.29 4.48 -14.57
C ILE A 68 0.51 3.71 -15.63
N GLY A 69 0.33 2.39 -15.66
CA GLY A 69 1.12 1.48 -16.49
C GLY A 69 2.14 0.66 -15.71
N GLY A 70 2.25 0.90 -14.39
CA GLY A 70 2.98 0.09 -13.42
C GLY A 70 4.50 -0.01 -13.62
N ASN A 71 5.10 0.92 -14.36
CA ASN A 71 6.55 1.05 -14.51
C ASN A 71 6.96 2.52 -14.48
N ILE A 72 8.03 2.82 -13.74
CA ILE A 72 8.69 4.12 -13.73
C ILE A 72 10.14 3.89 -14.13
N ASP A 73 10.52 4.34 -15.32
CA ASP A 73 11.91 4.26 -15.80
C ASP A 73 12.81 5.29 -15.09
N GLY A 74 14.12 5.19 -15.33
CA GLY A 74 15.10 6.05 -14.65
C GLY A 74 14.96 7.54 -14.98
N GLU A 75 14.54 7.89 -16.20
CA GLU A 75 14.34 9.27 -16.61
C GLU A 75 13.13 9.88 -15.90
N LEU A 76 11.98 9.19 -15.96
CA LEU A 76 10.77 9.62 -15.28
C LEU A 76 10.96 9.66 -13.76
N HIS A 77 11.65 8.68 -13.19
CA HIS A 77 12.01 8.66 -11.78
C HIS A 77 12.82 9.90 -11.39
N GLY A 78 13.85 10.25 -12.16
CA GLY A 78 14.65 11.45 -11.93
C GLY A 78 13.81 12.74 -11.97
N ARG A 79 12.86 12.83 -12.91
CA ARG A 79 11.94 13.97 -13.02
C ARG A 79 10.99 14.08 -11.82
N ILE A 80 10.42 12.96 -11.37
CA ILE A 80 9.56 12.90 -10.18
C ILE A 80 10.32 13.37 -8.92
N LEU A 81 11.55 12.90 -8.73
CA LEU A 81 12.40 13.33 -7.63
C LEU A 81 12.76 14.82 -7.71
N ALA A 82 13.09 15.32 -8.90
CA ALA A 82 13.38 16.74 -9.13
C ALA A 82 12.18 17.65 -8.81
N ALA A 83 10.97 17.14 -9.01
CA ALA A 83 9.72 17.80 -8.65
C ALA A 83 9.38 17.68 -7.14
N GLY A 84 10.26 17.08 -6.32
CA GLY A 84 10.08 16.95 -4.87
C GLY A 84 9.09 15.85 -4.46
N MET A 85 8.78 14.92 -5.36
CA MET A 85 7.79 13.86 -5.14
C MET A 85 8.41 12.47 -5.09
N ARG A 86 7.63 11.48 -4.65
CA ARG A 86 7.95 10.05 -4.80
C ARG A 86 7.01 9.39 -5.81
N GLY A 87 7.53 8.47 -6.61
CA GLY A 87 6.75 7.78 -7.64
C GLY A 87 6.06 6.52 -7.11
N LEU A 88 4.78 6.34 -7.43
CA LEU A 88 4.02 5.11 -7.21
C LEU A 88 3.61 4.50 -8.57
N PRO A 89 4.24 3.40 -9.03
CA PRO A 89 3.73 2.68 -10.18
C PRO A 89 2.37 2.05 -9.83
N TRP A 90 1.36 2.27 -10.66
CA TRP A 90 0.01 1.75 -10.43
C TRP A 90 -0.58 1.08 -11.66
N TYR A 91 -1.39 0.04 -11.43
CA TYR A 91 -2.18 -0.62 -12.45
C TYR A 91 -3.66 -0.37 -12.23
N THR A 92 -4.33 0.16 -13.26
CA THR A 92 -5.79 0.22 -13.34
C THR A 92 -6.38 -1.15 -13.68
N GLY A 93 -7.70 -1.31 -13.57
CA GLY A 93 -8.40 -2.54 -13.98
C GLY A 93 -8.08 -2.92 -15.42
N ASP A 94 -8.09 -1.94 -16.33
CA ASP A 94 -7.72 -2.12 -17.74
C ASP A 94 -6.26 -2.58 -17.90
N THR A 95 -5.35 -2.00 -17.13
CA THR A 95 -3.94 -2.41 -17.21
C THR A 95 -3.74 -3.84 -16.71
N LEU A 96 -4.40 -4.22 -15.61
CA LEU A 96 -4.38 -5.58 -15.08
C LEU A 96 -5.00 -6.58 -16.07
N GLN A 97 -6.11 -6.21 -16.69
CA GLN A 97 -6.76 -7.02 -17.71
C GLN A 97 -5.84 -7.24 -18.91
N GLN A 98 -5.17 -6.19 -19.40
CA GLN A 98 -4.20 -6.29 -20.49
C GLN A 98 -3.01 -7.19 -20.12
N GLN A 99 -2.51 -7.11 -18.88
CA GLN A 99 -1.44 -7.99 -18.41
C GLN A 99 -1.87 -9.46 -18.32
N ALA A 100 -3.08 -9.72 -17.83
CA ALA A 100 -3.64 -11.07 -17.79
C ALA A 100 -3.78 -11.65 -19.21
N GLU A 101 -4.24 -10.86 -20.18
CA GLU A 101 -4.30 -11.28 -21.57
C GLU A 101 -2.92 -11.57 -22.17
N ASN A 102 -1.92 -10.73 -21.89
CA ASN A 102 -0.55 -10.93 -22.37
C ASN A 102 0.07 -12.20 -21.76
N SER A 103 -0.10 -12.43 -20.46
CA SER A 103 0.39 -13.63 -19.78
C SER A 103 -0.22 -14.91 -20.37
N VAL A 104 -1.53 -14.89 -20.67
CA VAL A 104 -2.18 -16.02 -21.33
C VAL A 104 -1.68 -16.22 -22.76
N ARG A 105 -1.41 -15.14 -23.51
CA ARG A 105 -0.77 -15.25 -24.83
C ARG A 105 0.57 -15.98 -24.71
N ASP A 106 1.44 -15.53 -23.83
CA ASP A 106 2.77 -16.11 -23.66
C ASP A 106 2.70 -17.58 -23.23
N GLN A 107 1.81 -17.91 -22.30
CA GLN A 107 1.59 -19.27 -21.84
C GLN A 107 1.08 -20.20 -22.95
N VAL A 108 0.08 -19.77 -23.72
CA VAL A 108 -0.47 -20.57 -24.82
C VAL A 108 0.60 -20.78 -25.90
N MET A 109 1.33 -19.72 -26.26
CA MET A 109 2.42 -19.80 -27.24
C MET A 109 3.51 -20.78 -26.80
N ALA A 110 3.92 -20.75 -25.53
CA ALA A 110 4.92 -21.65 -24.98
C ALA A 110 4.42 -23.11 -24.91
N GLN A 111 3.17 -23.34 -24.48
CA GLN A 111 2.62 -24.70 -24.38
C GLN A 111 2.37 -25.35 -25.74
N MET A 112 2.06 -24.55 -26.76
CA MET A 112 1.70 -25.01 -28.09
C MET A 112 2.85 -24.90 -29.10
N GLU A 113 4.09 -24.73 -28.63
CA GLU A 113 5.27 -24.67 -29.48
C GLU A 113 5.34 -25.87 -30.46
N GLY A 114 5.56 -25.60 -31.74
CA GLY A 114 5.61 -26.62 -32.79
C GLY A 114 4.25 -27.15 -33.28
N ARG A 115 3.12 -26.62 -32.79
CA ARG A 115 1.77 -26.94 -33.31
C ARG A 115 1.43 -26.11 -34.56
N PRO A 116 0.45 -26.55 -35.38
CA PRO A 116 -0.03 -25.74 -36.51
C PRO A 116 -0.66 -24.43 -36.04
N GLN A 117 -0.41 -23.33 -36.77
CA GLN A 117 -0.88 -21.99 -36.39
C GLN A 117 -2.39 -21.91 -36.15
N ALA A 118 -3.20 -22.57 -36.99
CA ALA A 118 -4.66 -22.59 -36.82
C ALA A 118 -5.11 -23.23 -35.49
N VAL A 119 -4.33 -24.16 -34.93
CA VAL A 119 -4.59 -24.78 -33.62
C VAL A 119 -4.20 -23.81 -32.50
N ILE A 120 -3.08 -23.10 -32.66
CA ILE A 120 -2.62 -22.06 -31.72
C ILE A 120 -3.65 -20.93 -31.65
N ASP A 121 -4.12 -20.44 -32.80
CA ASP A 121 -5.08 -19.33 -32.88
C ASP A 121 -6.41 -19.69 -32.19
N GLY A 122 -6.93 -20.90 -32.42
CA GLY A 122 -8.16 -21.37 -31.77
C GLY A 122 -8.00 -21.54 -30.25
N ALA A 123 -6.87 -22.08 -29.79
CA ALA A 123 -6.57 -22.19 -28.37
C ALA A 123 -6.44 -20.80 -27.70
N LEU A 124 -5.81 -19.85 -28.40
CA LEU A 124 -5.61 -18.50 -27.90
C LEU A 124 -6.92 -17.73 -27.81
N GLU A 125 -7.79 -17.83 -28.82
CA GLU A 125 -9.12 -17.21 -28.81
C GLU A 125 -9.95 -17.73 -27.62
N GLN A 126 -9.98 -19.04 -27.41
CA GLN A 126 -10.69 -19.65 -26.29
C GLN A 126 -10.14 -19.20 -24.93
N ALA A 127 -8.80 -19.16 -24.79
CA ALA A 127 -8.16 -18.77 -23.54
C ALA A 127 -8.39 -17.28 -23.22
N LEU A 128 -8.27 -16.39 -24.20
CA LEU A 128 -8.52 -14.96 -24.02
C LEU A 128 -9.99 -14.67 -23.70
N ALA A 129 -10.93 -15.37 -24.33
CA ALA A 129 -12.34 -15.25 -24.00
C ALA A 129 -12.62 -15.61 -22.53
N ALA A 130 -11.97 -16.66 -22.01
CA ALA A 130 -12.08 -17.05 -20.60
C ALA A 130 -11.51 -16.00 -19.63
N VAL A 131 -10.38 -15.38 -19.98
CA VAL A 131 -9.78 -14.29 -19.17
C VAL A 131 -10.68 -13.07 -19.15
N ARG A 132 -11.19 -12.64 -20.31
CA ARG A 132 -12.11 -11.50 -20.42
C ARG A 132 -13.40 -11.71 -19.66
N ALA A 133 -13.95 -12.93 -19.70
CA ALA A 133 -15.14 -13.30 -18.95
C ALA A 133 -14.93 -13.28 -17.43
N ARG A 134 -13.69 -13.51 -16.96
CA ARG A 134 -13.37 -13.55 -15.53
C ARG A 134 -13.27 -12.18 -14.88
N ARG A 135 -13.18 -11.07 -15.64
CA ARG A 135 -12.89 -9.69 -15.18
C ARG A 135 -11.91 -9.64 -14.02
N VAL A 136 -10.65 -9.32 -14.30
CA VAL A 136 -9.70 -9.07 -13.20
C VAL A 136 -10.26 -7.95 -12.34
N THR A 137 -10.53 -8.23 -11.07
CA THR A 137 -11.07 -7.24 -10.14
C THR A 137 -10.08 -6.09 -10.02
N GLU A 138 -10.56 -4.87 -10.23
CA GLU A 138 -9.81 -3.65 -9.97
C GLU A 138 -9.16 -3.72 -8.57
N ARG A 139 -7.93 -3.22 -8.47
CA ARG A 139 -7.38 -2.93 -7.15
C ARG A 139 -8.27 -1.89 -6.49
N SER A 140 -8.65 -2.14 -5.24
CA SER A 140 -9.56 -1.22 -4.55
C SER A 140 -8.91 0.17 -4.42
N PRO A 141 -9.70 1.25 -4.53
CA PRO A 141 -9.24 2.61 -4.21
C PRO A 141 -8.49 2.69 -2.87
N SER A 142 -8.99 1.99 -1.86
CA SER A 142 -8.36 1.87 -0.53
C SER A 142 -6.96 1.27 -0.56
N ALA A 143 -6.70 0.28 -1.43
CA ALA A 143 -5.36 -0.27 -1.59
C ALA A 143 -4.39 0.75 -2.20
N MET A 144 -4.87 1.71 -3.00
CA MET A 144 -4.00 2.79 -3.46
C MET A 144 -3.68 3.76 -2.33
N MET A 145 -4.68 4.13 -1.53
CA MET A 145 -4.49 5.00 -0.35
C MET A 145 -3.47 4.40 0.62
N HIS A 146 -3.55 3.08 0.83
CA HIS A 146 -2.58 2.30 1.58
C HIS A 146 -1.14 2.49 1.05
N GLU A 147 -0.91 2.23 -0.24
CA GLU A 147 0.44 2.37 -0.84
C GLU A 147 0.94 3.83 -0.87
N ILE A 148 0.04 4.80 -1.05
CA ILE A 148 0.39 6.23 -0.99
C ILE A 148 0.87 6.62 0.41
N ALA A 149 0.23 6.10 1.45
CA ALA A 149 0.60 6.39 2.83
C ALA A 149 1.98 5.83 3.20
N HIS A 150 2.40 4.70 2.64
CA HIS A 150 3.80 4.23 2.72
C HIS A 150 4.78 5.26 2.15
N LEU A 151 4.45 5.86 1.00
CA LEU A 151 5.29 6.90 0.41
C LEU A 151 5.34 8.17 1.26
N PHE A 152 4.21 8.61 1.84
CA PHE A 152 4.20 9.70 2.79
C PHE A 152 5.03 9.39 4.03
N PHE A 153 4.90 8.19 4.60
CA PHE A 153 5.64 7.79 5.78
C PHE A 153 7.16 7.69 5.52
N SER A 154 7.55 7.23 4.34
CA SER A 154 8.95 7.18 3.90
C SER A 154 9.60 8.57 3.77
N SER A 155 8.82 9.66 3.70
CA SER A 155 9.39 11.01 3.79
C SER A 155 9.98 11.29 5.18
N LEU A 156 9.44 10.65 6.23
CA LEU A 156 9.95 10.75 7.59
C LEU A 156 11.17 9.85 7.80
N TYR A 157 11.14 8.59 7.38
CA TYR A 157 12.17 7.62 7.71
C TYR A 157 13.27 7.43 6.64
N GLY A 158 13.06 7.94 5.43
CA GLY A 158 13.89 7.57 4.29
C GLY A 158 13.50 6.19 3.73
N ASN A 159 14.23 5.76 2.72
CA ASN A 159 14.15 4.43 2.12
C ASN A 159 15.56 4.14 1.55
N THR A 160 16.50 3.90 2.45
CA THR A 160 17.91 3.68 2.15
C THR A 160 18.24 2.20 1.99
N LEU A 161 17.41 1.32 2.53
CA LEU A 161 17.59 -0.13 2.50
C LEU A 161 16.70 -0.74 1.41
N GLY A 162 17.09 -0.52 0.16
CA GLY A 162 16.51 -1.21 -0.98
C GLY A 162 16.28 -2.70 -0.67
N VAL A 163 15.06 -3.17 -0.93
CA VAL A 163 14.65 -4.57 -0.83
C VAL A 163 14.83 -5.21 0.57
N ARG A 164 14.81 -4.46 1.69
CA ARG A 164 14.86 -5.08 3.04
C ARG A 164 13.68 -4.76 3.96
N GLN A 165 12.96 -3.66 3.72
CA GLN A 165 11.77 -3.24 4.47
C GLN A 165 10.68 -2.85 3.47
N TYR A 166 9.41 -3.10 3.82
CA TYR A 166 8.28 -2.63 3.03
C TYR A 166 8.09 -1.14 3.27
N GLY A 167 7.77 -0.35 2.24
CA GLY A 167 7.49 1.10 2.37
C GLY A 167 8.69 2.01 2.69
N SER A 168 9.25 1.91 3.90
CA SER A 168 10.27 2.82 4.45
C SER A 168 11.32 2.12 5.33
N ASP A 169 12.32 2.88 5.82
CA ASP A 169 13.32 2.35 6.78
C ASP A 169 12.76 2.17 8.21
N ALA A 170 11.47 2.45 8.44
CA ALA A 170 10.82 2.28 9.74
C ALA A 170 10.62 0.80 10.11
N PRO A 171 10.36 0.48 11.39
CA PRO A 171 9.91 -0.86 11.75
C PRO A 171 8.62 -1.23 11.01
N ASP A 172 8.55 -2.45 10.47
CA ASP A 172 7.48 -2.90 9.58
C ASP A 172 6.08 -2.70 10.16
N TRP A 173 5.90 -2.91 11.47
CA TRP A 173 4.61 -2.71 12.13
C TRP A 173 4.14 -1.25 12.09
N LEU A 174 5.06 -0.28 12.14
CA LEU A 174 4.74 1.14 12.18
C LEU A 174 4.53 1.70 10.78
N ASP A 175 5.30 1.20 9.81
CA ASP A 175 5.09 1.48 8.39
C ASP A 175 3.71 0.98 7.94
N GLU A 176 3.38 -0.28 8.24
CA GLU A 176 2.05 -0.84 8.00
C GLU A 176 0.95 -0.09 8.76
N MET A 177 1.19 0.32 10.01
CA MET A 177 0.24 1.13 10.78
C MET A 177 -0.11 2.42 10.03
N ALA A 178 0.88 3.08 9.43
CA ALA A 178 0.67 4.30 8.66
C ALA A 178 -0.24 4.08 7.46
N ALA A 179 -0.05 2.98 6.74
CA ALA A 179 -0.86 2.64 5.59
C ALA A 179 -2.28 2.19 5.95
N VAL A 180 -2.43 1.35 6.98
CA VAL A 180 -3.74 0.86 7.46
C VAL A 180 -4.63 1.97 8.03
N LEU A 181 -4.03 3.00 8.62
CA LEU A 181 -4.76 4.16 9.10
C LEU A 181 -5.15 5.12 7.97
N ALA A 182 -4.50 5.03 6.80
CA ALA A 182 -4.83 5.85 5.65
C ALA A 182 -5.96 5.27 4.77
N GLU A 183 -6.27 3.99 4.94
CA GLU A 183 -7.35 3.30 4.22
C GLU A 183 -8.73 3.93 4.45
N ASP A 184 -9.61 3.73 3.48
CA ASP A 184 -11.01 4.14 3.59
C ASP A 184 -11.77 3.37 4.69
N THR A 185 -12.97 3.88 4.99
CA THR A 185 -13.85 3.30 6.02
C THR A 185 -14.18 1.85 5.74
N GLU A 186 -14.49 1.48 4.50
CA GLU A 186 -14.91 0.12 4.15
C GLU A 186 -13.79 -0.90 4.40
N MET A 187 -12.57 -0.62 3.96
CA MET A 187 -11.43 -1.51 4.21
C MET A 187 -11.06 -1.54 5.69
N GLY A 188 -11.07 -0.40 6.38
CA GLY A 188 -10.84 -0.31 7.81
C GLY A 188 -11.82 -1.17 8.62
N GLU A 189 -13.12 -1.10 8.31
CA GLU A 189 -14.14 -1.96 8.90
C GLU A 189 -13.99 -3.43 8.48
N GLY A 190 -13.55 -3.69 7.26
CA GLY A 190 -13.21 -5.04 6.79
C GLY A 190 -12.12 -5.67 7.65
N ARG A 191 -11.03 -4.95 7.92
CA ARG A 191 -9.93 -5.40 8.79
C ARG A 191 -10.39 -5.65 10.23
N ARG A 192 -11.26 -4.80 10.76
CA ARG A 192 -11.91 -4.98 12.07
C ARG A 192 -12.72 -6.28 12.15
N ARG A 193 -13.61 -6.51 11.18
CA ARG A 193 -14.41 -7.75 11.10
C ARG A 193 -13.53 -8.98 10.95
N GLN A 194 -12.47 -8.90 10.14
CA GLN A 194 -11.48 -9.97 9.97
C GLN A 194 -10.78 -10.30 11.30
N PHE A 195 -10.33 -9.29 12.05
CA PHE A 195 -9.74 -9.48 13.37
C PHE A 195 -10.71 -10.19 14.32
N GLY A 196 -11.96 -9.74 14.38
CA GLY A 196 -13.01 -10.37 15.18
C GLY A 196 -13.30 -11.82 14.77
N SER A 197 -13.26 -12.14 13.47
CA SER A 197 -13.41 -13.51 12.96
C SER A 197 -12.23 -14.41 13.30
N LEU A 198 -11.00 -13.87 13.26
CA LEU A 198 -9.78 -14.64 13.53
C LEU A 198 -9.69 -15.06 15.00
N ILE A 199 -10.12 -14.17 15.90
CA ILE A 199 -9.91 -14.33 17.35
C ILE A 199 -11.18 -14.82 18.07
N GLY A 200 -12.37 -14.56 17.54
CA GLY A 200 -13.64 -15.00 18.13
C GLY A 200 -14.22 -16.25 17.49
N GLY A 201 -14.99 -17.04 18.26
CA GLY A 201 -15.83 -18.17 17.78
C GLY A 201 -15.03 -19.30 17.15
N ASP A 202 -14.76 -20.35 17.92
CA ASP A 202 -13.92 -21.52 17.56
C ASP A 202 -12.49 -21.16 17.08
N GLY A 203 -12.08 -19.90 17.18
CA GLY A 203 -10.84 -19.32 16.64
C GLY A 203 -9.59 -20.16 16.94
N LEU A 204 -9.00 -20.69 15.86
CA LEU A 204 -7.74 -21.47 15.90
C LEU A 204 -6.50 -20.57 16.06
N GLU A 205 -6.65 -19.25 15.93
CA GLU A 205 -5.55 -18.29 15.95
C GLU A 205 -5.71 -17.26 17.08
N ARG A 206 -4.57 -16.86 17.66
CA ARG A 206 -4.49 -15.77 18.65
C ARG A 206 -3.94 -14.52 17.95
N PRO A 207 -4.14 -13.29 18.45
CA PRO A 207 -3.31 -12.18 17.98
C PRO A 207 -1.83 -12.49 18.25
N TYR A 208 -0.93 -11.93 17.45
CA TYR A 208 0.50 -11.95 17.75
C TYR A 208 0.72 -11.29 19.12
N ALA A 209 1.60 -11.86 19.93
CA ALA A 209 2.06 -11.17 21.13
C ALA A 209 2.76 -9.87 20.70
N LEU A 210 2.68 -8.81 21.49
CA LEU A 210 3.21 -7.51 21.08
C LEU A 210 4.73 -7.53 20.89
N ASP A 211 5.47 -8.35 21.65
CA ASP A 211 6.91 -8.52 21.43
C ASP A 211 7.21 -9.09 20.03
N GLU A 212 6.46 -10.10 19.60
CA GLU A 212 6.53 -10.66 18.24
C GLU A 212 6.09 -9.62 17.21
N TYR A 213 4.92 -9.02 17.37
CA TYR A 213 4.35 -8.06 16.42
C TYR A 213 5.24 -6.84 16.20
N LEU A 214 5.82 -6.27 17.26
CA LEU A 214 6.64 -5.06 17.19
C LEU A 214 8.06 -5.31 16.64
N SER A 215 8.48 -6.58 16.52
CA SER A 215 9.83 -6.95 16.07
C SER A 215 9.86 -7.82 14.82
N MET A 216 8.72 -8.37 14.40
CA MET A 216 8.64 -9.26 13.24
C MET A 216 8.87 -8.52 11.93
N THR A 217 9.41 -9.25 10.96
CA THR A 217 9.44 -8.78 9.57
C THR A 217 8.06 -8.86 8.95
N HIS A 218 7.74 -7.91 8.07
CA HIS A 218 6.47 -7.85 7.36
C HIS A 218 6.19 -9.18 6.62
N PRO A 219 5.07 -9.88 6.91
CA PRO A 219 4.82 -11.21 6.35
C PRO A 219 4.71 -11.23 4.83
N ALA A 220 4.04 -10.25 4.23
CA ALA A 220 3.96 -10.12 2.77
C ALA A 220 5.33 -9.90 2.11
N PHE A 221 6.28 -9.25 2.80
CA PHE A 221 7.63 -9.01 2.30
C PHE A 221 8.48 -10.29 2.32
N ALA A 222 8.40 -11.09 3.39
CA ALA A 222 9.04 -12.40 3.45
C ALA A 222 8.61 -13.31 2.29
N GLY A 223 7.34 -13.22 1.89
CA GLY A 223 6.79 -13.89 0.73
C GLY A 223 7.25 -13.31 -0.61
N ALA A 224 7.19 -11.99 -0.77
CA ALA A 224 7.54 -11.29 -2.00
C ALA A 224 9.05 -11.39 -2.33
N LEU A 225 9.94 -11.34 -1.34
CA LEU A 225 11.38 -11.56 -1.54
C LEU A 225 11.66 -12.96 -2.09
N ALA A 226 10.98 -13.97 -1.54
CA ALA A 226 11.10 -15.35 -2.02
C ALA A 226 10.60 -15.52 -3.46
N ALA A 227 9.58 -14.76 -3.89
CA ALA A 227 9.07 -14.76 -5.25
C ALA A 227 9.96 -13.93 -6.21
N ALA A 228 10.38 -12.73 -5.81
CA ALA A 228 11.24 -11.84 -6.60
C ALA A 228 12.56 -12.52 -6.99
N HIS A 229 13.19 -13.28 -6.09
CA HIS A 229 14.38 -14.09 -6.40
C HIS A 229 14.16 -15.20 -7.44
N ARG A 230 12.92 -15.63 -7.66
CA ARG A 230 12.58 -16.69 -8.63
C ARG A 230 12.17 -16.15 -9.99
N THR A 231 11.59 -14.95 -10.03
CA THR A 231 10.88 -14.46 -11.23
C THR A 231 11.55 -13.27 -11.91
N LEU A 232 12.39 -12.51 -11.21
CA LEU A 232 13.04 -11.33 -11.77
C LEU A 232 14.46 -11.66 -12.23
N GLY A 233 14.73 -11.49 -13.52
CA GLY A 233 16.05 -11.04 -13.95
C GLY A 233 16.37 -9.65 -13.37
N GLU A 234 17.54 -9.08 -13.68
CA GLU A 234 18.03 -7.81 -13.11
C GLU A 234 16.95 -6.71 -13.06
N VAL A 235 16.59 -6.29 -11.84
CA VAL A 235 15.87 -5.02 -11.61
C VAL A 235 16.83 -3.90 -12.02
N PRO A 236 16.44 -2.93 -12.88
CA PRO A 236 17.31 -1.81 -13.23
C PRO A 236 17.81 -1.10 -11.97
N GLU A 237 19.11 -0.76 -11.90
CA GLU A 237 19.73 -0.06 -10.76
C GLU A 237 18.99 1.24 -10.37
N SER A 238 18.21 1.82 -11.30
CA SER A 238 17.34 2.96 -11.07
C SER A 238 15.97 2.75 -11.74
N GLY A 239 14.90 2.72 -10.95
CA GLY A 239 13.52 2.57 -11.42
C GLY A 239 12.66 1.78 -10.44
N SER A 240 11.34 1.75 -10.66
CA SER A 240 10.41 0.96 -9.85
C SER A 240 9.37 0.28 -10.72
N ARG A 241 9.13 -1.01 -10.48
CA ARG A 241 8.11 -1.80 -11.17
C ARG A 241 7.20 -2.48 -10.15
N MET A 242 5.92 -2.45 -10.45
CA MET A 242 4.90 -3.16 -9.69
C MET A 242 4.87 -4.64 -10.09
N ILE A 243 4.84 -5.54 -9.10
CA ILE A 243 4.74 -6.99 -9.32
C ILE A 243 3.36 -7.45 -8.87
N VAL A 244 2.63 -8.10 -9.78
CA VAL A 244 1.33 -8.72 -9.48
C VAL A 244 1.53 -10.22 -9.41
N LEU A 245 1.39 -10.78 -8.21
CA LEU A 245 1.36 -12.23 -8.01
C LEU A 245 -0.09 -12.71 -8.23
N SER A 246 -0.27 -13.79 -9.00
CA SER A 246 -1.60 -14.34 -9.29
C SER A 246 -1.59 -15.87 -9.31
N GLY A 247 -2.77 -16.48 -9.13
CA GLY A 247 -2.95 -17.92 -9.16
C GLY A 247 -2.31 -18.66 -7.98
N GLU A 248 -1.83 -19.88 -8.25
CA GLU A 248 -1.31 -20.81 -7.24
C GLU A 248 -0.14 -20.24 -6.42
N GLU A 249 0.67 -19.35 -7.01
CA GLU A 249 1.77 -18.70 -6.29
C GLU A 249 1.27 -17.70 -5.23
N ALA A 250 0.22 -16.93 -5.54
CA ALA A 250 -0.42 -16.03 -4.58
C ALA A 250 -1.12 -16.81 -3.46
N GLU A 251 -1.83 -17.90 -3.79
CA GLU A 251 -2.47 -18.78 -2.80
C GLU A 251 -1.46 -19.43 -1.85
N ARG A 252 -0.33 -19.92 -2.38
CA ARG A 252 0.74 -20.51 -1.58
C ARG A 252 1.38 -19.49 -0.64
N LEU A 253 1.60 -18.27 -1.12
CA LEU A 253 2.16 -17.18 -0.31
C LEU A 253 1.20 -16.76 0.81
N GLN A 254 -0.10 -16.64 0.53
CA GLN A 254 -1.12 -16.34 1.53
C GLN A 254 -1.18 -17.41 2.63
N GLN A 255 -1.11 -18.69 2.25
CA GLN A 255 -1.10 -19.81 3.21
C GLN A 255 0.15 -19.83 4.09
N GLN A 256 1.29 -19.36 3.60
CA GLN A 256 2.57 -19.37 4.33
C GLN A 256 2.77 -18.17 5.25
N THR A 257 2.20 -17.02 4.91
CA THR A 257 2.52 -15.73 5.57
C THR A 257 1.36 -15.11 6.34
N ASN A 258 0.13 -15.62 6.20
CA ASN A 258 -1.12 -15.08 6.77
C ASN A 258 -1.08 -13.54 6.99
N PRO A 259 -0.91 -12.76 5.90
CA PRO A 259 -0.78 -11.31 6.00
C PRO A 259 -2.05 -10.67 6.58
N VAL A 260 -3.22 -11.32 6.42
CA VAL A 260 -4.50 -10.89 6.99
C VAL A 260 -4.44 -10.75 8.51
N ARG A 261 -3.76 -11.65 9.23
CA ARG A 261 -3.61 -11.55 10.68
C ARG A 261 -2.81 -10.31 11.08
N PHE A 262 -1.69 -10.04 10.40
CA PHE A 262 -0.84 -8.88 10.67
C PHE A 262 -1.62 -7.59 10.42
N TYR A 263 -2.21 -7.48 9.24
CA TYR A 263 -3.05 -6.39 8.77
C TYR A 263 -4.25 -6.04 9.65
N SER A 264 -4.99 -7.08 10.06
CA SER A 264 -6.15 -6.91 10.94
C SER A 264 -5.72 -6.56 12.37
N GLN A 265 -4.62 -7.12 12.87
CA GLN A 265 -4.03 -6.72 14.14
C GLN A 265 -3.50 -5.29 14.12
N SER A 266 -2.83 -4.84 13.06
CA SER A 266 -2.39 -3.44 12.93
C SER A 266 -3.57 -2.50 13.10
N ARG A 267 -4.68 -2.78 12.43
CA ARG A 267 -5.88 -1.94 12.49
C ARG A 267 -6.49 -1.87 13.90
N VAL A 268 -6.62 -3.01 14.59
CA VAL A 268 -7.25 -3.05 15.93
C VAL A 268 -6.28 -2.60 17.03
N PHE A 269 -4.97 -2.82 16.86
CA PHE A 269 -3.95 -2.26 17.75
C PHE A 269 -3.90 -0.73 17.63
N ALA A 270 -4.16 -0.18 16.44
CA ALA A 270 -4.36 1.25 16.24
C ALA A 270 -5.48 1.81 17.12
N ASP A 271 -6.65 1.18 17.06
CA ASP A 271 -7.80 1.58 17.88
C ASP A 271 -7.47 1.54 19.36
N PHE A 272 -6.86 0.46 19.82
CA PHE A 272 -6.45 0.30 21.21
C PHE A 272 -5.54 1.45 21.65
N MET A 273 -4.48 1.75 20.89
CA MET A 273 -3.53 2.81 21.23
C MET A 273 -4.20 4.19 21.24
N ILE A 274 -5.07 4.47 20.27
CA ILE A 274 -5.79 5.75 20.17
C ILE A 274 -6.81 5.90 21.30
N GLU A 275 -7.60 4.85 21.57
CA GLU A 275 -8.62 4.86 22.63
C GLU A 275 -7.97 5.00 24.01
N GLN A 276 -6.93 4.21 24.29
CA GLN A 276 -6.27 4.22 25.60
C GLN A 276 -5.48 5.51 25.85
N SER A 277 -4.96 6.15 24.80
CA SER A 277 -4.25 7.42 24.95
C SER A 277 -5.16 8.64 24.91
N GLY A 278 -6.33 8.53 24.29
CA GLY A 278 -7.19 9.68 23.98
C GLY A 278 -6.59 10.60 22.92
N ASP A 279 -5.53 10.18 22.21
CA ASP A 279 -4.84 10.98 21.20
C ASP A 279 -4.80 10.24 19.85
N ALA A 280 -5.53 10.76 18.87
CA ALA A 280 -5.52 10.24 17.50
C ALA A 280 -4.12 10.30 16.85
N ARG A 281 -3.24 11.18 17.33
CA ARG A 281 -1.87 11.39 16.84
C ARG A 281 -0.80 10.69 17.68
N ILE A 282 -1.18 9.71 18.50
CA ILE A 282 -0.21 8.95 19.30
C ILE A 282 0.91 8.34 18.44
N PHE A 283 0.60 7.89 17.23
CA PHE A 283 1.57 7.32 16.30
C PHE A 283 2.55 8.34 15.73
N ALA A 284 2.19 9.62 15.63
CA ALA A 284 3.15 10.69 15.32
C ALA A 284 4.24 10.78 16.39
N GLN A 285 3.86 10.65 17.67
CA GLN A 285 4.80 10.71 18.79
C GLN A 285 5.73 9.49 18.79
N VAL A 286 5.17 8.29 18.57
CA VAL A 286 5.95 7.06 18.42
C VAL A 286 6.92 7.18 17.26
N ALA A 287 6.43 7.59 16.09
CA ALA A 287 7.24 7.75 14.90
C ALA A 287 8.39 8.75 15.11
N GLN A 288 8.16 9.87 15.80
CA GLN A 288 9.22 10.82 16.08
C GLN A 288 10.29 10.25 17.03
N ALA A 289 9.87 9.51 18.07
CA ALA A 289 10.80 8.91 19.02
C ALA A 289 11.69 7.85 18.35
N LEU A 290 11.09 6.95 17.57
CA LEU A 290 11.81 5.91 16.84
C LEU A 290 12.77 6.48 15.79
N LYS A 291 12.34 7.51 15.04
CA LYS A 291 13.21 8.24 14.10
C LYS A 291 14.40 8.89 14.81
N SER A 292 14.23 9.29 16.07
CA SER A 292 15.30 9.89 16.89
C SER A 292 16.23 8.84 17.52
N GLY A 293 16.02 7.55 17.24
CA GLY A 293 16.84 6.44 17.70
C GLY A 293 16.38 5.78 18.99
N ALA A 294 15.24 6.17 19.56
CA ALA A 294 14.66 5.48 20.70
C ALA A 294 13.98 4.18 20.25
N SER A 295 14.03 3.14 21.08
CA SER A 295 13.17 1.97 20.94
C SER A 295 11.72 2.30 21.31
N PHE A 296 10.78 1.45 20.87
CA PHE A 296 9.39 1.56 21.30
C PHE A 296 9.25 1.42 22.82
N GLU A 297 10.05 0.56 23.46
CA GLU A 297 10.03 0.39 24.91
C GLU A 297 10.52 1.64 25.66
N GLU A 298 11.57 2.30 25.17
CA GLU A 298 12.05 3.57 25.75
C GLU A 298 11.02 4.70 25.58
N TRP A 299 10.37 4.79 24.40
CA TRP A 299 9.26 5.71 24.20
C TRP A 299 8.10 5.39 25.15
N LEU A 300 7.70 4.12 25.25
CA LEU A 300 6.61 3.69 26.11
C LEU A 300 6.90 4.01 27.57
N ALA A 301 8.13 3.78 28.04
CA ALA A 301 8.54 4.08 29.41
C ALA A 301 8.48 5.57 29.77
N SER A 302 8.63 6.45 28.78
CA SER A 302 8.64 7.91 28.95
C SER A 302 7.36 8.61 28.48
N ASN A 303 6.40 7.85 27.93
CA ASN A 303 5.18 8.41 27.38
C ASN A 303 4.36 9.16 28.45
N THR A 304 3.76 10.28 28.04
CA THR A 304 2.82 11.07 28.86
C THR A 304 1.37 10.86 28.42
N ALA A 305 1.12 9.94 27.49
CA ALA A 305 -0.15 9.73 26.82
C ALA A 305 -1.08 8.77 27.59
N GLY A 306 -0.88 8.58 28.89
CA GLY A 306 -1.73 7.70 29.71
C GLY A 306 -1.61 6.20 29.43
N LEU A 307 -0.76 5.80 28.47
CA LEU A 307 -0.47 4.40 28.17
C LEU A 307 0.39 3.78 29.26
N PRO A 308 0.27 2.46 29.52
CA PRO A 308 1.16 1.76 30.43
C PRO A 308 2.63 1.96 30.05
N GLN A 309 3.48 2.32 31.00
CA GLN A 309 4.91 2.57 30.78
C GLN A 309 5.77 1.30 30.70
N GLN A 310 5.15 0.12 30.62
CA GLN A 310 5.84 -1.17 30.56
C GLN A 310 5.16 -2.06 29.52
N ILE A 311 5.97 -2.69 28.67
CA ILE A 311 5.46 -3.52 27.56
C ILE A 311 4.59 -4.68 28.07
N ALA A 312 4.95 -5.30 29.18
CA ALA A 312 4.17 -6.39 29.77
C ALA A 312 2.77 -5.93 30.25
N ILE A 313 2.65 -4.68 30.72
CA ILE A 313 1.35 -4.13 31.13
C ILE A 313 0.55 -3.70 29.89
N LEU A 314 1.21 -3.16 28.88
CA LEU A 314 0.58 -2.85 27.58
C LEU A 314 0.02 -4.12 26.94
N GLU A 315 0.79 -5.22 26.91
CA GLU A 315 0.38 -6.54 26.45
C GLU A 315 -0.87 -7.03 27.18
N ALA A 316 -0.87 -6.99 28.51
CA ALA A 316 -2.03 -7.46 29.29
C ALA A 316 -3.31 -6.64 28.99
N ARG A 317 -3.16 -5.32 28.78
CA ARG A 317 -4.28 -4.45 28.39
C ARG A 317 -4.72 -4.71 26.95
N TRP A 318 -3.78 -4.87 26.03
CA TRP A 318 -4.03 -5.23 24.63
C TRP A 318 -4.80 -6.55 24.54
N GLN A 319 -4.37 -7.59 25.24
CA GLN A 319 -5.06 -8.89 25.24
C GLN A 319 -6.49 -8.77 25.76
N SER A 320 -6.69 -7.98 26.82
CA SER A 320 -8.03 -7.73 27.37
C SER A 320 -8.92 -6.97 26.38
N PHE A 321 -8.37 -5.96 25.71
CA PHE A 321 -9.06 -5.21 24.65
C PHE A 321 -9.41 -6.11 23.46
N ALA A 322 -8.43 -6.86 22.92
CA ALA A 322 -8.62 -7.76 21.78
C ALA A 322 -9.67 -8.84 22.06
N ASN A 323 -9.67 -9.41 23.27
CA ASN A 323 -10.67 -10.40 23.67
C ASN A 323 -12.08 -9.79 23.77
N ALA A 324 -12.20 -8.59 24.36
CA ALA A 324 -13.47 -7.89 24.42
C ALA A 324 -14.00 -7.55 23.02
N TYR A 325 -13.12 -7.07 22.15
CA TYR A 325 -13.40 -6.75 20.76
C TYR A 325 -13.99 -7.94 19.98
N ALA A 326 -13.37 -9.11 20.14
CA ALA A 326 -13.82 -10.34 19.50
C ALA A 326 -15.21 -10.80 19.98
N LEU A 327 -15.56 -10.52 21.24
CA LEU A 327 -16.87 -10.89 21.81
C LEU A 327 -18.01 -10.00 21.30
N THR A 328 -17.78 -8.68 21.18
CA THR A 328 -18.76 -7.74 20.62
C THR A 328 -19.07 -8.04 19.16
N GLU A 329 -18.05 -8.26 18.34
CA GLU A 329 -18.19 -8.60 16.91
C GLU A 329 -18.87 -9.95 16.66
N HIS A 330 -18.80 -10.88 17.62
CA HIS A 330 -19.51 -12.16 17.56
C HIS A 330 -20.98 -12.05 17.95
N HIS A 331 -21.34 -11.08 18.79
CA HIS A 331 -22.72 -10.88 19.22
C HIS A 331 -23.56 -10.28 18.09
N ASP A 332 -23.04 -9.23 17.45
CA ASP A 332 -23.71 -8.51 16.35
C ASP A 332 -23.91 -9.38 15.09
N ARG A 333 -23.20 -10.51 14.97
CA ARG A 333 -23.34 -11.46 13.85
C ARG A 333 -24.33 -12.60 14.09
N ARG A 334 -24.87 -12.75 15.31
CA ARG A 334 -25.85 -13.80 15.65
C ARG A 334 -27.29 -13.29 15.73
N GLU A 335 -27.48 -11.98 15.69
CA GLU A 335 -28.79 -11.32 15.60
C GLU A 335 -29.15 -11.01 14.13
#